data_AF-A0A7C2CWB8-F1
#
_entry.id   AF-A0A7C2CWB8-F1
#
_cell.length_a   1.000
_cell.length_b   1.000
_cell.length_c   1.000
_cell.angle_alpha   90.00
_cell.angle_beta   90.00
_cell.angle_gamma   90.00
#
_symmetry.space_group_name_H-M   'P 1'
#
loop_
_entity.id
_entity.type
_entity.pdbx_description
1 polymer ?
#
loop_
_entity_poly.entity_id
_entity_poly.type
_entity_poly.pdbx_seq_one_letter_code
_entity_poly.pdbx_strand_id
1 'polypeptide(L)'
;MKLIKCKTYAAIAILTFAMAISLVALPATAQPGVTRASFPILDVVPNPVGVGENALIRFGVMQQLPSVYDGYEGLTLTITKPDGTTENFGPYKTDSTGSTFMNYVPATTGTYKVKMVFPEQIWKWGNFYNSESGSYIYNGTTIKGSTIEMEFEVIAEKRETYPGHPLPSEYWTRPIDPQLREWATVSGNWMARPDNSLALYNDDAPETAHVLWVRQLTT
;
A
#
# COMPACT_ATOMS: atom_id res chain seq x y z
N MET A 1 12.65 -78.10 -12.20
CA MET A 1 13.27 -76.85 -11.70
C MET A 1 13.15 -75.62 -12.63
N LYS A 2 12.98 -75.75 -13.95
CA LYS A 2 12.86 -74.60 -14.89
C LYS A 2 11.54 -73.81 -14.81
N LEU A 3 10.41 -74.46 -14.52
CA LEU A 3 9.08 -73.82 -14.46
C LEU A 3 8.89 -72.87 -13.26
N ILE A 4 9.61 -73.09 -12.15
CA ILE A 4 9.50 -72.26 -10.94
C ILE A 4 10.15 -70.89 -11.19
N LYS A 5 11.33 -70.84 -11.84
CA LYS A 5 12.04 -69.60 -12.16
C LYS A 5 11.22 -68.68 -13.08
N CYS A 6 10.49 -69.24 -14.04
CA CYS A 6 9.66 -68.47 -14.99
C CYS A 6 8.49 -67.74 -14.28
N LYS A 7 7.87 -68.39 -13.29
CA LYS A 7 6.81 -67.76 -12.47
C LYS A 7 7.36 -66.66 -11.56
N THR A 8 8.58 -66.80 -11.06
CA THR A 8 9.24 -65.78 -10.22
C THR A 8 9.59 -64.52 -11.02
N TYR A 9 10.11 -64.66 -12.25
CA TYR A 9 10.39 -63.50 -13.12
C TYR A 9 9.12 -62.78 -13.57
N ALA A 10 8.04 -63.52 -13.85
CA ALA A 10 6.75 -62.93 -14.17
C ALA A 10 6.17 -62.14 -12.98
N ALA A 11 6.28 -62.67 -11.77
CA ALA A 11 5.82 -61.99 -10.56
C ALA A 11 6.62 -60.70 -10.28
N ILE A 12 7.94 -60.72 -10.47
CA ILE A 12 8.79 -59.53 -10.31
C ILE A 12 8.44 -58.47 -11.37
N ALA A 13 8.26 -58.87 -12.63
CA ALA A 13 7.89 -57.96 -13.71
C ALA A 13 6.55 -57.26 -13.44
N ILE A 14 5.54 -58.01 -12.99
CA ILE A 14 4.22 -57.45 -12.61
C ILE A 14 4.36 -56.50 -11.42
N LEU A 15 5.18 -56.83 -10.42
CA LEU A 15 5.39 -55.97 -9.26
C LEU A 15 6.11 -54.66 -9.64
N THR A 16 7.13 -54.74 -10.50
CA THR A 16 7.82 -53.54 -11.03
C THR A 16 6.91 -52.69 -11.92
N PHE A 17 6.01 -53.32 -12.69
CA PHE A 17 5.05 -52.59 -13.51
C PHE A 17 3.95 -51.94 -12.67
N ALA A 18 3.49 -52.61 -11.60
CA ALA A 18 2.54 -52.05 -10.63
C ALA A 18 3.14 -50.87 -9.84
N MET A 19 4.42 -50.95 -9.47
CA MET A 19 5.16 -49.84 -8.85
C MET A 19 5.38 -48.67 -9.82
N ALA A 20 5.64 -48.94 -11.11
CA ALA A 20 5.78 -47.90 -12.11
C ALA A 20 4.45 -47.19 -12.41
N ILE A 21 3.33 -47.93 -12.46
CA ILE A 21 1.99 -47.34 -12.67
C ILE A 21 1.58 -46.48 -11.47
N SER A 22 1.92 -46.87 -10.24
CA SER A 22 1.61 -46.06 -9.05
C SER A 22 2.41 -44.75 -8.96
N LEU A 23 3.57 -44.67 -9.62
CA LEU A 23 4.34 -43.42 -9.77
C LEU A 23 3.78 -42.48 -10.86
N VAL A 24 3.13 -43.02 -11.89
CA VAL A 24 2.53 -42.24 -12.99
C VAL A 24 1.06 -41.87 -12.70
N ALA A 25 0.39 -42.65 -11.85
CA ALA A 25 -1.02 -42.47 -11.46
C ALA A 25 -1.20 -41.65 -10.17
N LEU A 26 -0.20 -40.87 -9.76
CA LEU A 26 -0.50 -39.72 -8.92
C LEU A 26 -1.26 -38.73 -9.82
N PRO A 27 -2.54 -38.43 -9.58
CA PRO A 27 -3.08 -37.21 -10.14
C PRO A 27 -2.13 -36.10 -9.68
N ALA A 28 -1.50 -35.42 -10.63
CA ALA A 28 -1.00 -34.07 -10.39
C ALA A 28 -2.25 -33.29 -10.01
N THR A 29 -2.59 -33.33 -8.72
CA THR A 29 -3.61 -32.47 -8.15
C THR A 29 -3.05 -31.09 -8.41
N ALA A 30 -3.58 -30.43 -9.45
CA ALA A 30 -3.60 -28.99 -9.46
C ALA A 30 -4.11 -28.63 -8.06
N GLN A 31 -3.24 -28.06 -7.24
CA GLN A 31 -3.62 -27.61 -5.90
C GLN A 31 -4.94 -26.84 -6.12
N PRO A 32 -6.05 -27.24 -5.47
CA PRO A 32 -7.31 -26.56 -5.65
C PRO A 32 -7.04 -25.07 -5.51
N GLY A 33 -7.35 -24.30 -6.56
CA GLY A 33 -6.90 -22.91 -6.68
C GLY A 33 -7.10 -22.20 -5.36
N VAL A 34 -6.00 -21.88 -4.67
CA VAL A 34 -6.07 -21.37 -3.30
C VAL A 34 -6.85 -20.07 -3.40
N THR A 35 -7.99 -19.99 -2.72
CA THR A 35 -8.75 -18.74 -2.65
C THR A 35 -8.38 -18.00 -1.38
N ARG A 36 -8.17 -16.70 -1.48
CA ARG A 36 -7.86 -15.82 -0.35
C ARG A 36 -8.88 -14.70 -0.30
N ALA A 37 -9.44 -14.44 0.87
CA ALA A 37 -10.29 -13.29 1.08
C ALA A 37 -9.47 -12.00 0.92
N SER A 38 -10.05 -10.97 0.30
CA SER A 38 -9.51 -9.62 0.34
C SER A 38 -10.20 -8.82 1.45
N PHE A 39 -9.45 -7.93 2.07
CA PHE A 39 -9.95 -7.01 3.08
C PHE A 39 -9.86 -5.60 2.52
N PRO A 40 -10.98 -5.04 2.00
CA PRO A 40 -10.98 -3.74 1.38
C PRO A 40 -10.78 -2.65 2.42
N ILE A 41 -10.09 -1.58 2.03
CA ILE A 41 -9.93 -0.37 2.82
C ILE A 41 -10.56 0.79 2.05
N LEU A 42 -11.19 1.70 2.80
CA LEU A 42 -11.79 2.92 2.29
C LEU A 42 -11.78 3.96 3.42
N ASP A 43 -11.26 5.14 3.13
CA ASP A 43 -11.17 6.25 4.08
C ASP A 43 -11.26 7.59 3.35
N VAL A 44 -11.79 8.61 4.02
CA VAL A 44 -11.98 9.97 3.48
C VAL A 44 -11.30 10.99 4.40
N VAL A 45 -10.13 11.40 3.94
CA VAL A 45 -9.14 12.39 4.39
C VAL A 45 -9.34 13.84 3.93
N PRO A 46 -10.22 14.69 4.46
CA PRO A 46 -10.75 14.68 5.81
C PRO A 46 -12.25 14.41 5.92
N ASN A 47 -12.69 14.10 7.14
CA ASN A 47 -14.09 13.89 7.47
C ASN A 47 -14.39 14.47 8.86
N PRO A 48 -15.21 15.54 8.99
CA PRO A 48 -15.94 16.24 7.91
C PRO A 48 -15.02 17.05 6.98
N VAL A 49 -15.48 17.30 5.74
CA VAL A 49 -14.81 18.12 4.72
C VAL A 49 -15.64 19.37 4.41
N GLY A 50 -15.00 20.52 4.18
CA GLY A 50 -15.70 21.73 3.73
C GLY A 50 -16.08 21.71 2.24
N VAL A 51 -17.16 22.40 1.86
CA VAL A 51 -17.49 22.64 0.45
C VAL A 51 -16.31 23.35 -0.26
N GLY A 52 -15.88 22.80 -1.39
CA GLY A 52 -14.72 23.31 -2.13
C GLY A 52 -13.35 22.99 -1.50
N GLU A 53 -13.30 22.29 -0.37
CA GLU A 53 -12.07 21.71 0.19
C GLU A 53 -11.74 20.39 -0.52
N ASN A 54 -10.45 20.05 -0.64
CA ASN A 54 -10.04 18.79 -1.23
C ASN A 54 -10.10 17.67 -0.18
N ALA A 55 -10.90 16.63 -0.45
CA ALA A 55 -10.91 15.39 0.30
C ALA A 55 -10.09 14.32 -0.42
N LEU A 56 -9.11 13.75 0.28
CA LEU A 56 -8.37 12.59 -0.17
C LEU A 56 -9.16 11.33 0.17
N ILE A 57 -9.65 10.63 -0.85
CA ILE A 57 -10.29 9.32 -0.71
C ILE A 57 -9.22 8.26 -0.91
N ARG A 58 -8.84 7.55 0.15
CA ARG A 58 -7.90 6.43 0.10
C ARG A 58 -8.68 5.13 0.00
N PHE A 59 -8.27 4.25 -0.92
CA PHE A 59 -8.98 2.99 -1.14
C PHE A 59 -8.06 1.89 -1.68
N GLY A 60 -8.45 0.64 -1.47
CA GLY A 60 -7.68 -0.52 -1.93
C GLY A 60 -7.97 -1.77 -1.11
N VAL A 61 -6.98 -2.64 -0.96
CA VAL A 61 -7.03 -3.81 -0.09
C VAL A 61 -5.78 -3.87 0.80
N MET A 62 -5.89 -4.51 1.96
CA MET A 62 -4.78 -4.61 2.92
C MET A 62 -3.60 -5.49 2.45
N GLN A 63 -3.73 -6.18 1.32
CA GLN A 63 -2.69 -7.09 0.83
C GLN A 63 -1.65 -6.33 0.01
N GLN A 64 -0.39 -6.34 0.43
CA GLN A 64 0.72 -5.79 -0.37
C GLN A 64 1.12 -6.71 -1.52
N LEU A 65 1.84 -6.16 -2.50
CA LEU A 65 2.38 -6.84 -3.67
C LEU A 65 3.93 -6.96 -3.59
N PRO A 66 4.54 -7.92 -4.31
CA PRO A 66 5.97 -8.21 -4.16
C PRO A 66 6.91 -7.13 -4.68
N SER A 67 6.49 -6.34 -5.66
CA SER A 67 7.33 -5.34 -6.33
C SER A 67 6.65 -3.98 -6.41
N VAL A 68 7.44 -2.91 -6.39
CA VAL A 68 6.99 -1.51 -6.54
C VAL A 68 6.27 -1.23 -7.87
N TYR A 69 6.47 -2.07 -8.88
CA TYR A 69 5.84 -1.94 -10.21
C TYR A 69 4.49 -2.66 -10.31
N ASP A 70 4.17 -3.48 -9.32
CA ASP A 70 2.95 -4.27 -9.27
C ASP A 70 1.81 -3.45 -8.67
N GLY A 71 0.58 -3.76 -9.07
CA GLY A 71 -0.62 -3.17 -8.51
C GLY A 71 -1.84 -4.02 -8.84
N TYR A 72 -2.83 -3.98 -7.96
CA TYR A 72 -4.14 -4.52 -8.26
C TYR A 72 -4.88 -3.61 -9.24
N GLU A 73 -5.58 -4.19 -10.20
CA GLU A 73 -6.20 -3.46 -11.30
C GLU A 73 -7.72 -3.57 -11.25
N GLY A 74 -8.41 -2.60 -11.85
CA GLY A 74 -9.87 -2.63 -12.04
C GLY A 74 -10.69 -2.15 -10.85
N LEU A 75 -10.08 -1.50 -9.86
CA LEU A 75 -10.82 -0.94 -8.72
C LEU A 75 -11.71 0.20 -9.20
N THR A 76 -12.94 0.25 -8.71
CA THR A 76 -13.89 1.33 -9.03
C THR A 76 -14.40 1.99 -7.76
N LEU A 77 -14.70 3.28 -7.87
CA LEU A 77 -15.32 4.07 -6.82
C LEU A 77 -16.64 4.66 -7.33
N THR A 78 -17.67 4.61 -6.51
CA THR A 78 -18.94 5.28 -6.75
C THR A 78 -19.21 6.22 -5.60
N ILE A 79 -19.38 7.51 -5.89
CA ILE A 79 -19.77 8.52 -4.90
C ILE A 79 -21.24 8.88 -5.16
N THR A 80 -22.09 8.67 -4.17
CA THR A 80 -23.50 9.08 -4.17
C THR A 80 -23.62 10.39 -3.40
N LYS A 81 -24.07 11.43 -4.10
CA LYS A 81 -24.32 12.76 -3.54
C LYS A 81 -25.58 12.78 -2.65
N PRO A 82 -25.77 13.83 -1.83
CA PRO A 82 -26.96 13.99 -1.00
C PRO A 82 -28.28 14.04 -1.81
N ASP A 83 -28.23 14.48 -3.07
CA ASP A 83 -29.38 14.50 -3.98
C ASP A 83 -29.69 13.14 -4.64
N GLY A 84 -28.91 12.10 -4.34
CA GLY A 84 -29.04 10.76 -4.88
C GLY A 84 -28.35 10.53 -6.24
N THR A 85 -27.77 11.57 -6.84
CA THR A 85 -26.97 11.40 -8.07
C THR A 85 -25.65 10.69 -7.77
N THR A 86 -25.14 9.95 -8.74
CA THR A 86 -23.91 9.15 -8.57
C THR A 86 -22.82 9.59 -9.54
N GLU A 87 -21.58 9.59 -9.06
CA GLU A 87 -20.37 9.80 -9.84
C GLU A 87 -19.52 8.53 -9.77
N ASN A 88 -19.12 8.00 -10.93
CA ASN A 88 -18.31 6.79 -11.00
C ASN A 88 -16.88 7.14 -11.43
N PHE A 89 -15.92 6.57 -10.74
CA PHE A 89 -14.50 6.79 -10.93
C PHE A 89 -13.75 5.46 -11.12
N GLY A 90 -12.66 5.52 -11.88
CA GLY A 90 -11.84 4.38 -12.25
C GLY A 90 -12.08 3.93 -13.70
N PRO A 91 -11.56 2.74 -14.08
CA PRO A 91 -10.84 1.80 -13.24
C PRO A 91 -9.48 2.32 -12.76
N TYR A 92 -9.10 1.99 -11.53
CA TYR A 92 -7.82 2.35 -10.92
C TYR A 92 -6.87 1.15 -10.82
N LYS A 93 -5.57 1.46 -10.79
CA LYS A 93 -4.50 0.54 -10.39
C LYS A 93 -3.94 1.00 -9.04
N THR A 94 -3.76 0.08 -8.09
CA THR A 94 -3.14 0.39 -6.79
C THR A 94 -1.63 0.56 -6.90
N ASP A 95 -1.01 1.21 -5.91
CA ASP A 95 0.41 1.05 -5.68
C ASP A 95 0.70 -0.37 -5.15
N SER A 96 1.99 -0.73 -5.07
CA SER A 96 2.42 -2.04 -4.55
C SER A 96 2.08 -2.27 -3.08
N THR A 97 1.70 -1.22 -2.35
CA THR A 97 1.20 -1.31 -0.98
C THR A 97 -0.22 -1.90 -0.90
N GLY A 98 -0.90 -2.07 -2.05
CA GLY A 98 -2.27 -2.59 -2.13
C GLY A 98 -3.35 -1.50 -2.10
N SER A 99 -2.96 -0.23 -1.98
CA SER A 99 -3.90 0.91 -1.97
C SER A 99 -3.47 2.04 -2.90
N THR A 100 -4.42 2.91 -3.22
CA THR A 100 -4.22 4.16 -3.95
C THR A 100 -5.15 5.22 -3.37
N PHE A 101 -5.15 6.41 -3.95
CA PHE A 101 -6.01 7.51 -3.53
C PHE A 101 -6.48 8.34 -4.72
N MET A 102 -7.57 9.08 -4.51
CA MET A 102 -7.99 10.15 -5.39
C MET A 102 -8.37 11.38 -4.58
N ASN A 103 -8.26 12.55 -5.21
CA ASN A 103 -8.75 13.80 -4.66
C ASN A 103 -10.18 14.05 -5.15
N TYR A 104 -11.09 14.41 -4.24
CA TYR A 104 -12.48 14.74 -4.52
C TYR A 104 -12.81 16.09 -3.91
N VAL A 105 -13.46 16.97 -4.69
CA VAL A 105 -13.87 18.30 -4.24
C VAL A 105 -15.40 18.37 -4.24
N PRO A 106 -16.07 18.25 -3.08
CA PRO A 106 -17.51 18.30 -3.02
C PRO A 106 -18.04 19.72 -3.25
N ALA A 107 -19.13 19.83 -4.01
CA ALA A 107 -19.74 21.11 -4.38
C ALA A 107 -20.94 21.51 -3.52
N THR A 108 -21.53 20.57 -2.76
CA THR A 108 -22.74 20.82 -1.97
C THR A 108 -22.58 20.21 -0.58
N THR A 109 -23.25 20.79 0.42
CA THR A 109 -23.28 20.27 1.79
C THR A 109 -24.17 19.04 1.90
N GLY A 110 -23.87 18.16 2.85
CA GLY A 110 -24.69 17.01 3.20
C GLY A 110 -23.89 15.72 3.36
N THR A 111 -24.60 14.61 3.56
CA THR A 111 -24.00 13.28 3.70
C THR A 111 -23.79 12.64 2.34
N TYR A 112 -22.54 12.35 2.01
CA TYR A 112 -22.14 11.63 0.81
C TYR A 112 -21.89 10.17 1.17
N LYS A 113 -22.19 9.25 0.25
CA LYS A 113 -21.80 7.85 0.37
C LYS A 113 -20.73 7.53 -0.64
N VAL A 114 -19.66 6.90 -0.22
CA VAL A 114 -18.62 6.40 -1.12
C VAL A 114 -18.58 4.88 -1.04
N LYS A 115 -18.60 4.25 -2.20
CA LYS A 115 -18.54 2.80 -2.38
C LYS A 115 -17.31 2.46 -3.20
N MET A 116 -16.50 1.53 -2.70
CA MET A 116 -15.40 0.95 -3.45
C MET A 116 -15.71 -0.50 -3.81
N VAL A 117 -15.43 -0.88 -5.05
CA VAL A 117 -15.47 -2.27 -5.52
C VAL A 117 -14.09 -2.70 -5.97
N PHE A 118 -13.57 -3.72 -5.30
CA PHE A 118 -12.36 -4.44 -5.67
C PHE A 118 -12.75 -5.70 -6.45
N PRO A 119 -12.34 -5.84 -7.72
CA PRO A 119 -12.67 -7.01 -8.51
C PRO A 119 -11.87 -8.23 -8.08
N GLU A 120 -12.47 -9.41 -8.21
CA GLU A 120 -11.74 -10.67 -8.07
C GLU A 120 -10.62 -10.75 -9.10
N GLN A 121 -9.43 -11.16 -8.66
CA GLN A 121 -8.28 -11.29 -9.56
C GLN A 121 -7.31 -12.37 -9.12
N ILE A 122 -6.60 -12.92 -10.09
CA ILE A 122 -5.62 -13.98 -9.87
C ILE A 122 -4.27 -13.36 -9.53
N TRP A 123 -3.67 -13.83 -8.44
CA TRP A 123 -2.31 -13.49 -8.05
C TRP A 123 -1.32 -13.99 -9.09
N LYS A 124 -0.66 -13.06 -9.81
CA LYS A 124 0.22 -13.36 -10.96
C LYS A 124 1.70 -13.03 -10.71
N TRP A 125 2.06 -12.68 -9.47
CA TRP A 125 3.38 -12.14 -9.11
C TRP A 125 4.32 -13.18 -8.53
N GLY A 126 4.16 -14.44 -8.94
CA GLY A 126 4.94 -15.54 -8.41
C GLY A 126 4.58 -15.87 -6.96
N ASN A 127 5.45 -16.66 -6.34
CA ASN A 127 5.32 -17.07 -4.95
C ASN A 127 5.85 -15.99 -4.02
N PHE A 128 5.05 -15.55 -3.05
CA PHE A 128 5.37 -14.43 -2.17
C PHE A 128 5.17 -14.80 -0.71
N TYR A 129 6.19 -14.55 0.12
CA TYR A 129 6.08 -14.63 1.57
C TYR A 129 5.85 -13.23 2.13
N ASN A 130 4.66 -13.01 2.70
CA ASN A 130 4.33 -11.80 3.43
C ASN A 130 4.90 -11.91 4.84
N SER A 131 5.99 -11.20 5.11
CA SER A 131 6.66 -11.14 6.42
C SER A 131 5.75 -10.57 7.51
N GLU A 132 4.98 -9.55 7.18
CA GLU A 132 4.11 -8.80 8.09
C GLU A 132 2.95 -9.67 8.57
N SER A 133 2.42 -10.52 7.69
CA SER A 133 1.33 -11.43 8.03
C SER A 133 1.80 -12.86 8.35
N GLY A 134 3.10 -13.15 8.24
CA GLY A 134 3.66 -14.49 8.34
C GLY A 134 3.06 -15.53 7.37
N SER A 135 2.52 -15.11 6.21
CA SER A 135 1.76 -15.98 5.31
C SER A 135 2.35 -16.08 3.91
N TYR A 136 2.21 -17.23 3.28
CA TYR A 136 2.63 -17.45 1.90
C TYR A 136 1.46 -17.26 0.94
N ILE A 137 1.70 -16.60 -0.20
CA ILE A 137 0.77 -16.44 -1.31
C ILE A 137 1.39 -17.13 -2.51
N TYR A 138 0.73 -18.18 -2.99
CA TYR A 138 1.21 -18.94 -4.14
C TYR A 138 0.77 -18.28 -5.44
N ASN A 139 1.59 -18.41 -6.47
CA ASN A 139 1.19 -18.00 -7.81
C ASN A 139 -0.09 -18.72 -8.24
N GLY A 140 -1.04 -18.00 -8.83
CA GLY A 140 -2.35 -18.52 -9.20
C GLY A 140 -3.39 -18.51 -8.08
N THR A 141 -3.07 -17.99 -6.88
CA THR A 141 -4.07 -17.79 -5.80
C THR A 141 -5.14 -16.81 -6.27
N THR A 142 -6.42 -17.17 -6.16
CA THR A 142 -7.53 -16.26 -6.45
C THR A 142 -7.75 -15.33 -5.26
N ILE A 143 -7.51 -14.04 -5.45
CA ILE A 143 -7.86 -13.00 -4.48
C ILE A 143 -9.31 -12.61 -4.73
N LYS A 144 -10.20 -12.97 -3.79
CA LYS A 144 -11.64 -12.75 -3.94
C LYS A 144 -11.97 -11.27 -4.08
N GLY A 145 -12.95 -10.96 -4.91
CA GLY A 145 -13.52 -9.62 -4.98
C GLY A 145 -14.14 -9.20 -3.66
N SER A 146 -14.14 -7.89 -3.38
CA SER A 146 -14.74 -7.33 -2.17
C SER A 146 -15.31 -5.95 -2.43
N THR A 147 -16.19 -5.52 -1.53
CA THR A 147 -16.88 -4.22 -1.63
C THR A 147 -16.97 -3.64 -0.23
N ILE A 148 -16.76 -2.34 -0.13
CA ILE A 148 -16.90 -1.57 1.11
C ILE A 148 -17.57 -0.24 0.80
N GLU A 149 -18.37 0.22 1.74
CA GLU A 149 -19.09 1.48 1.64
C GLU A 149 -18.92 2.26 2.95
N MET A 150 -18.80 3.58 2.87
CA MET A 150 -18.82 4.45 4.03
C MET A 150 -19.51 5.77 3.70
N GLU A 151 -19.90 6.49 4.74
CA GLU A 151 -20.47 7.83 4.63
C GLU A 151 -19.45 8.86 5.13
N PHE A 152 -19.42 10.02 4.49
CA PHE A 152 -18.66 11.17 4.97
C PHE A 152 -19.52 12.44 4.89
N GLU A 153 -19.25 13.37 5.80
CA GLU A 153 -20.02 14.59 5.94
C GLU A 153 -19.34 15.77 5.24
N VAL A 154 -20.11 16.51 4.45
CA VAL A 154 -19.67 17.77 3.84
C VAL A 154 -20.36 18.94 4.52
N ILE A 155 -19.58 19.81 5.15
CA ILE A 155 -20.03 21.01 5.85
C ILE A 155 -19.77 22.27 5.01
N ALA A 156 -20.45 23.38 5.33
CA ALA A 156 -20.34 24.62 4.56
C ALA A 156 -18.97 25.29 4.67
N GLU A 157 -18.34 25.20 5.85
CA GLU A 157 -17.09 25.89 6.14
C GLU A 157 -15.88 25.01 5.82
N LYS A 158 -14.91 25.59 5.11
CA LYS A 158 -13.59 24.98 4.94
C LYS A 158 -12.86 25.03 6.27
N ARG A 159 -12.14 23.96 6.62
CA ARG A 159 -11.39 23.92 7.87
C ARG A 159 -10.24 24.92 7.85
N GLU A 160 -10.03 25.57 8.99
CA GLU A 160 -8.88 26.44 9.17
C GLU A 160 -7.60 25.63 9.07
N THR A 161 -6.69 26.08 8.21
CA THR A 161 -5.36 25.50 8.14
C THR A 161 -4.59 26.00 9.36
N TYR A 162 -3.87 25.10 10.04
CA TYR A 162 -3.04 25.50 11.16
C TYR A 162 -2.01 26.55 10.69
N PRO A 163 -2.00 27.76 11.28
CA PRO A 163 -1.18 28.85 10.79
C PRO A 163 0.31 28.51 10.88
N GLY A 164 1.09 29.11 9.99
CA GLY A 164 2.55 29.09 10.11
C GLY A 164 2.99 29.89 11.35
N HIS A 165 4.14 29.52 11.91
CA HIS A 165 4.78 30.26 12.98
C HIS A 165 5.84 31.20 12.40
N PRO A 166 5.96 32.44 12.90
CA PRO A 166 6.97 33.38 12.39
C PRO A 166 8.38 32.84 12.65
N LEU A 167 9.31 33.23 11.78
CA LEU A 167 10.75 33.03 11.98
C LEU A 167 11.23 33.75 13.25
N PRO A 168 12.37 33.33 13.84
CA PRO A 168 12.91 34.00 15.01
C PRO A 168 13.27 35.44 14.70
N SER A 169 12.90 36.37 15.58
CA SER A 169 13.30 37.78 15.51
C SER A 169 14.57 38.09 16.31
N GLU A 170 15.09 37.11 17.05
CA GLU A 170 16.28 37.22 17.89
C GLU A 170 17.18 35.99 17.73
N TYR A 171 18.42 36.12 18.19
CA TYR A 171 19.35 35.00 18.22
C TYR A 171 18.84 33.91 19.19
N TRP A 172 18.80 32.65 18.74
CA TRP A 172 18.33 31.52 19.55
C TRP A 172 19.50 30.59 19.91
N THR A 173 19.49 30.08 21.14
CA THR A 173 20.51 29.13 21.64
C THR A 173 19.93 27.78 22.04
N ARG A 174 18.60 27.66 22.04
CA ARG A 174 17.87 26.45 22.39
C ARG A 174 17.55 25.61 21.15
N PRO A 175 17.39 24.28 21.28
CA PRO A 175 16.91 23.46 20.18
C PRO A 175 15.60 24.01 19.60
N ILE A 176 15.48 23.94 18.27
CA ILE A 176 14.27 24.32 17.54
C ILE A 176 13.20 23.27 17.81
N ASP A 177 11.99 23.70 18.15
CA ASP A 177 10.86 22.79 18.30
C ASP A 177 10.47 22.23 16.92
N PRO A 178 10.42 20.89 16.72
CA PRO A 178 10.07 20.29 15.43
C PRO A 178 8.66 20.68 14.93
N GLN A 179 7.80 21.25 15.77
CA GLN A 179 6.49 21.77 15.36
C GLN A 179 6.57 23.12 14.61
N LEU A 180 7.70 23.82 14.65
CA LEU A 180 7.93 25.09 13.95
C LEU A 180 8.29 24.85 12.48
N ARG A 181 7.32 24.37 11.69
CA ARG A 181 7.52 23.96 10.28
C ARG A 181 8.17 25.03 9.41
N GLU A 182 7.81 26.30 9.60
CA GLU A 182 8.33 27.41 8.82
C GLU A 182 9.82 27.68 9.05
N TRP A 183 10.39 27.21 10.17
CA TRP A 183 11.81 27.34 10.47
C TRP A 183 12.68 26.37 9.67
N ALA A 184 12.08 25.52 8.83
CA ALA A 184 12.80 24.66 7.89
C ALA A 184 13.72 25.46 6.95
N THR A 185 13.52 26.76 6.76
CA THR A 185 14.37 27.63 5.94
C THR A 185 15.67 28.07 6.61
N VAL A 186 15.79 27.95 7.95
CA VAL A 186 16.95 28.41 8.75
C VAL A 186 17.51 27.34 9.70
N SER A 187 17.08 26.08 9.53
CA SER A 187 17.44 24.95 10.40
C SER A 187 18.19 23.84 9.67
N GLY A 188 18.81 24.17 8.53
CA GLY A 188 19.61 23.25 7.73
C GLY A 188 20.73 22.62 8.56
N ASN A 189 20.68 21.30 8.72
CA ASN A 189 21.70 20.55 9.44
C ASN A 189 22.70 19.92 8.47
N TRP A 190 23.98 20.25 8.64
CA TRP A 190 25.06 19.76 7.78
C TRP A 190 26.17 19.15 8.63
N MET A 191 26.45 17.86 8.45
CA MET A 191 27.54 17.15 9.15
C MET A 191 28.93 17.46 8.56
N ALA A 192 28.96 17.92 7.31
CA ALA A 192 30.16 18.30 6.58
C ALA A 192 29.77 19.32 5.51
N ARG A 193 30.76 19.92 4.84
CA ARG A 193 30.52 20.79 3.69
C ARG A 193 29.74 20.01 2.61
N PRO A 194 28.55 20.48 2.18
CA PRO A 194 27.79 19.83 1.13
C PRO A 194 28.50 19.91 -0.23
N ASP A 195 28.13 19.00 -1.14
CA ASP A 195 28.60 19.05 -2.52
C ASP A 195 28.33 20.42 -3.13
N ASN A 196 29.30 20.94 -3.88
CA ASN A 196 29.30 22.28 -4.46
C ASN A 196 29.16 23.44 -3.45
N SER A 197 29.26 23.19 -2.14
CA SER A 197 29.06 24.19 -1.06
C SER A 197 27.66 24.80 -1.03
N LEU A 198 26.67 24.11 -1.59
CA LEU A 198 25.28 24.56 -1.55
C LEU A 198 24.65 24.15 -0.22
N ALA A 199 24.59 25.07 0.74
CA ALA A 199 23.99 24.85 2.05
C ALA A 199 22.52 25.34 2.07
N LEU A 200 21.62 24.55 1.48
CA LEU A 200 20.17 24.82 1.53
C LEU A 200 19.66 24.96 2.98
N TYR A 201 18.49 25.59 3.14
CA TYR A 201 17.81 25.70 4.44
C TYR A 201 18.59 26.54 5.47
N ASN A 202 19.32 27.54 4.99
CA ASN A 202 20.13 28.48 5.79
C ASN A 202 19.96 29.93 5.32
N ASP A 203 18.78 30.28 4.79
CA ASP A 203 18.58 31.50 4.00
C ASP A 203 18.92 32.78 4.78
N ASP A 204 18.76 32.76 6.10
CA ASP A 204 19.17 33.80 7.06
C ASP A 204 19.92 33.20 8.28
N ALA A 205 20.56 32.04 8.10
CA ALA A 205 21.34 31.41 9.18
C ALA A 205 22.69 32.12 9.37
N PRO A 206 23.30 32.05 10.58
CA PRO A 206 24.63 32.61 10.80
C PRO A 206 25.68 32.02 9.83
N GLU A 207 26.61 32.84 9.35
CA GLU A 207 27.79 32.46 8.53
C GLU A 207 28.82 31.57 9.29
N THR A 208 28.43 31.03 10.43
CA THR A 208 29.23 30.17 11.32
C THR A 208 28.43 28.94 11.71
N ALA A 209 29.11 27.84 12.05
CA ALA A 209 28.44 26.61 12.51
C ALA A 209 27.52 26.89 13.73
N HIS A 210 26.21 26.69 13.56
CA HIS A 210 25.19 26.99 14.58
C HIS A 210 24.57 25.73 15.21
N VAL A 211 24.76 24.55 14.61
CA VAL A 211 24.47 23.24 15.24
C VAL A 211 25.79 22.51 15.47
N LEU A 212 26.23 22.45 16.74
CA LEU A 212 27.40 21.67 17.14
C LEU A 212 26.94 20.32 17.68
N TRP A 213 27.34 19.26 17.00
CA TRP A 213 27.13 17.90 17.49
C TRP A 213 28.08 17.64 18.67
N VAL A 214 27.52 17.20 19.81
CA VAL A 214 28.28 16.89 21.03
C VAL A 214 29.28 15.75 20.82
N ARG A 215 29.05 14.92 19.80
CA ARG A 215 29.95 13.84 19.36
C ARG A 215 30.12 13.92 17.86
N GLN A 216 31.33 13.62 17.39
CA GLN A 216 31.59 13.45 15.97
C GLN A 216 30.72 12.31 15.44
N LEU A 217 29.85 12.61 14.47
CA LEU A 217 29.10 11.60 13.74
C LEU A 217 30.03 11.03 12.66
N THR A 218 30.34 9.74 12.75
CA THR A 218 31.09 9.02 11.71
C THR A 218 30.09 8.47 10.69
N THR A 219 30.32 8.76 9.41
CA THR A 219 29.65 8.10 8.28
C THR A 219 30.09 6.66 8.15
#